data_AF-A0A3M1BEP6-F1
#
_entry.id   AF-A0A3M1BEP6-F1
#
_cell.length_a   1.000
_cell.length_b   1.000
_cell.length_c   1.000
_cell.angle_alpha   90.00
_cell.angle_beta   90.00
_cell.angle_gamma   90.00
#
_symmetry.space_group_name_H-M   'P 1'
#
loop_
_entity.id
_entity.type
_entity.pdbx_description
1 polymer ?
#
loop_
_entity_poly.entity_id
_entity_poly.type
_entity_poly.pdbx_seq_one_letter_code
_entity_poly.pdbx_strand_id
1 'polypeptide(L)' 'VARNLTNAHHVVVPKMGHGVILFGCLPKLVQKFIEQAAFDGLDFTCVEKIRPMPFFQDFTGPAP' A
#
# COMPACT_ATOMS: atom_id res chain seq x y z
N VAL A 1 -0.92 -9.90 -14.76
CA VAL A 1 0.52 -9.89 -14.41
C VAL A 1 0.84 -10.91 -13.34
N ALA A 2 0.45 -10.70 -12.06
CA ALA A 2 0.85 -11.58 -10.94
C ALA A 2 0.58 -13.09 -11.16
N ARG A 3 -0.55 -13.46 -11.77
CA ARG A 3 -0.90 -14.87 -12.08
C ARG A 3 0.10 -15.59 -13.00
N ASN A 4 0.90 -14.85 -13.76
CA ASN A 4 1.87 -15.40 -14.70
C ASN A 4 3.30 -15.43 -14.13
N LEU A 5 3.47 -15.12 -12.84
CA LEU A 5 4.76 -15.14 -12.16
C LEU A 5 4.77 -16.29 -11.15
N THR A 6 5.86 -17.05 -11.11
CA THR A 6 6.02 -18.21 -10.22
C THR A 6 6.21 -17.83 -8.76
N ASN A 7 6.64 -16.59 -8.49
CA ASN A 7 6.85 -16.04 -7.16
C ASN A 7 6.37 -14.59 -7.11
N ALA A 8 5.11 -14.37 -6.73
CA ALA A 8 4.52 -13.04 -6.64
C ALA A 8 3.45 -12.96 -5.54
N HIS A 9 3.36 -11.80 -4.90
CA HIS A 9 2.31 -11.47 -3.93
C HIS A 9 1.55 -10.22 -4.41
N HIS A 10 0.24 -10.35 -4.64
CA HIS A 10 -0.59 -9.24 -5.12
C HIS A 10 -1.20 -8.49 -3.93
N VAL A 11 -0.68 -7.30 -3.66
CA VAL A 11 -1.16 -6.42 -2.59
C VAL A 11 -2.15 -5.41 -3.16
N VAL A 12 -3.34 -5.33 -2.59
CA VAL A 12 -4.36 -4.33 -2.93
C VAL A 12 -4.57 -3.42 -1.72
N VAL A 13 -4.54 -2.11 -1.95
CA VAL A 13 -4.94 -1.12 -0.95
C VAL A 13 -6.37 -0.68 -1.25
N PRO A 14 -7.38 -1.08 -0.46
CA PRO A 14 -8.76 -0.78 -0.78
C PRO A 14 -9.02 0.73 -0.84
N LYS A 15 -9.83 1.16 -1.82
CA LYS A 15 -10.33 2.54 -1.95
C LYS A 15 -9.26 3.61 -2.24
N MET A 16 -8.02 3.21 -2.55
CA MET A 16 -6.95 4.12 -2.95
C MET A 16 -6.85 4.25 -4.47
N GLY A 17 -6.29 5.37 -4.95
CA GLY A 17 -5.96 5.60 -6.36
C GLY A 17 -4.60 5.02 -6.77
N HIS A 18 -4.07 5.41 -7.93
CA HIS A 18 -2.74 5.00 -8.38
C HIS A 18 -1.63 5.62 -7.51
N GLY A 19 -0.46 4.97 -7.42
CA GLY A 19 0.69 5.49 -6.65
C GLY A 19 0.67 5.17 -5.16
N VAL A 20 -0.09 4.14 -4.73
CA VAL A 20 -0.23 3.76 -3.32
C VAL A 20 1.06 3.37 -2.60
N ILE A 21 2.12 3.05 -3.34
CA ILE A 21 3.40 2.57 -2.81
C ILE A 21 4.05 3.51 -1.78
N LEU A 22 3.70 4.79 -1.82
CA LEU A 22 4.23 5.84 -0.93
C LEU A 22 3.45 5.99 0.39
N PHE A 23 2.34 5.28 0.57
CA PHE A 23 1.42 5.51 1.68
C PHE A 23 1.49 4.42 2.76
N GLY A 24 1.25 4.83 4.01
CA GLY A 24 1.16 3.93 5.15
C GLY A 24 2.42 3.08 5.34
N CYS A 25 2.24 1.76 5.49
CA CYS A 25 3.35 0.83 5.71
C CYS A 25 4.06 0.37 4.43
N LEU A 26 3.53 0.68 3.24
CA LEU A 26 4.04 0.17 1.97
C LEU A 26 5.52 0.52 1.70
N PRO A 27 6.02 1.74 1.99
CA PRO A 27 7.44 2.06 1.78
C PRO A 27 8.37 1.11 2.55
N LYS A 28 8.02 0.80 3.80
CA LYS A 28 8.80 -0.13 4.64
C LYS A 28 8.67 -1.58 4.18
N LEU A 29 7.49 -1.99 3.72
CA LEU A 29 7.29 -3.34 3.16
C LEU A 29 8.11 -3.55 1.89
N VAL A 30 8.11 -2.57 0.98
CA VAL A 30 8.88 -2.61 -0.26
C VAL A 30 10.38 -2.62 0.03
N GLN A 31 10.83 -1.79 0.97
CA GLN A 31 12.22 -1.82 1.43
C GLN A 31 12.63 -3.23 1.89
N LYS A 32 11.87 -3.83 2.81
CA LYS A 32 12.17 -5.17 3.33
C LYS A 32 12.16 -6.23 2.24
N PHE A 33 11.17 -6.19 1.34
CA PHE A 33 11.12 -7.09 0.19
C PHE A 33 12.39 -7.00 -0.67
N ILE A 34 12.88 -5.79 -0.95
CA ILE A 34 14.11 -5.58 -1.72
C ILE A 34 15.34 -6.09 -0.96
N GLU A 35 15.45 -5.78 0.33
CA GLU A 35 16.58 -6.20 1.19
C GLU A 35 16.64 -7.72 1.36
N GLN A 36 15.49 -8.39 1.48
CA GLN A 36 15.39 -9.83 1.76
C GLN A 36 15.26 -10.67 0.49
N ALA A 37 14.86 -10.07 -0.63
CA ALA A 37 14.48 -10.76 -1.87
C ALA A 37 13.43 -11.88 -1.67
N ALA A 38 12.59 -11.74 -0.63
CA ALA A 38 11.60 -12.75 -0.22
C ALA A 38 10.34 -12.09 0.36
N PHE A 39 9.23 -12.83 0.35
CA PHE A 39 7.98 -12.42 1.00
C PHE A 39 7.85 -12.92 2.45
N ASP A 40 8.66 -13.90 2.84
CA ASP A 40 8.58 -14.52 4.15
C ASP A 40 8.89 -13.52 5.27
N GLY A 41 8.02 -13.47 6.27
CA GLY A 41 8.14 -12.54 7.40
C GLY A 41 7.69 -11.10 7.10
N LEU A 42 7.16 -10.82 5.90
CA LEU A 42 6.52 -9.55 5.61
C LEU A 42 5.07 -9.53 6.13
N ASP A 43 4.75 -8.51 6.94
CA ASP A 43 3.40 -8.31 7.46
C ASP A 43 2.56 -7.43 6.53
N PHE A 44 1.73 -8.07 5.71
CA PHE A 44 0.82 -7.36 4.80
C PHE A 44 -0.48 -6.89 5.47
N THR A 45 -0.76 -7.28 6.72
CA THR A 45 -2.02 -6.90 7.40
C THR A 45 -2.10 -5.39 7.67
N CYS A 46 -0.95 -4.71 7.74
CA CYS A 46 -0.90 -3.25 7.88
C CYS A 46 -1.54 -2.49 6.70
N VAL A 47 -1.65 -3.11 5.52
CA VAL A 47 -2.24 -2.51 4.31
C VAL A 47 -3.72 -2.19 4.51
N GLU A 48 -4.43 -3.00 5.29
CA GLU A 48 -5.85 -2.81 5.59
C GLU A 48 -6.14 -1.57 6.44
N LYS A 49 -5.11 -0.97 7.04
CA LYS A 49 -5.22 0.26 7.84
C LYS A 49 -5.03 1.52 7.01
N ILE A 50 -4.56 1.39 5.77
CA ILE A 50 -4.38 2.54 4.88
C ILE A 50 -5.77 3.07 4.47
N ARG A 51 -5.93 4.39 4.53
CA ARG A 51 -7.17 5.09 4.18
C ARG A 51 -6.85 6.17 3.16
N PRO A 52 -7.74 6.43 2.19
CA PRO A 52 -7.60 7.55 1.28
C PRO A 52 -7.64 8.87 2.05
N MET A 53 -6.92 9.86 1.55
CA MET A 53 -7.06 11.23 2.02
C MET A 53 -8.51 11.67 1.78
N PRO A 54 -9.13 12.35 2.76
CA PRO A 54 -10.46 12.91 2.55
C PRO A 54 -10.48 13.92 1.40
N PHE A 55 -11.63 14.09 0.77
CA PHE A 55 -11.83 15.13 -0.23
C PHE A 55 -11.87 16.52 0.43
N PHE A 56 -11.41 17.52 -0.31
CA PHE A 56 -11.64 18.92 0.04
C PHE A 56 -13.14 19.21 -0.07
N GLN A 57 -13.71 19.83 0.97
CA GLN A 57 -15.10 20.26 0.99
C GLN A 57 -15.24 21.77 0.77
N ASP A 58 -14.21 22.54 1.13
CA ASP A 58 -14.06 23.97 0.82
C ASP A 58 -12.57 24.35 0.62
N PHE A 59 -12.26 25.65 0.54
CA PHE A 59 -10.89 26.16 0.34
C PHE A 59 -9.93 25.88 1.51
N THR A 60 -10.45 25.45 2.66
CA THR A 60 -9.66 25.18 3.88
C THR A 60 -9.32 23.70 4.05
N GLY A 61 -10.01 22.79 3.34
CA GLY A 61 -9.69 21.37 3.33
C GLY A 61 -10.89 20.45 3.53
N PRO A 62 -10.66 19.22 4.00
CA PRO A 62 -11.71 18.32 4.46
C PRO A 62 -12.44 18.82 5.70
N ALA A 63 -13.64 18.30 5.97
CA ALA A 63 -14.30 18.50 7.26
C ALA A 63 -13.43 17.98 8.43
N PRO A 64 -13.51 18.61 9.62
CA PRO A 64 -12.80 18.19 10.83
C PRO A 64 -13.08 16.74 11.25
#